data_AF-A0A8J2NPB0-F1
#
_entry.id   AF-A0A8J2NPB0-F1
#
_cell.length_a   1.000
_cell.length_b   1.000
_cell.length_c   1.000
_cell.angle_alpha   90.00
_cell.angle_beta   90.00
_cell.angle_gamma   90.00
#
_symmetry.space_group_name_H-M   'P 1'
#
loop_
_entity.id
_entity.type
_entity.pdbx_description
1 polymer ?
#
loop_
_entity_poly.entity_id
_entity_poly.type
_entity_poly.pdbx_seq_one_letter_code
_entity_poly.pdbx_strand_id
1 'polypeptide(L)'
;MKILALCLCSLASTFSTGSFYTDVHKSIGTNGSLTEYDNQYQNDLESLSKISYYVWFDPDPISSNMDILKYVTRIKPNTSLWRIMKKASRTQRGFRFRYIQYPYGKYVTNIGGVREDLSKNLHWMLYKLSQQPDTQHPPNSFHMHPQGVDFIRVKPGEVYLFWRNHATH
;
A
#
# COMPACT_ATOMS: atom_id res chain seq x y z
N MET A 1 9.55 -3.02 65.26
CA MET A 1 10.48 -1.88 65.21
C MET A 1 10.24 -1.11 63.90
N LYS A 2 9.71 0.12 64.04
CA LYS A 2 9.91 1.38 63.29
C LYS A 2 10.13 1.37 61.75
N ILE A 3 9.66 2.30 60.92
CA ILE A 3 8.74 3.47 60.91
C ILE A 3 8.50 3.77 59.39
N LEU A 4 7.39 4.45 59.07
CA LEU A 4 6.96 5.01 57.78
C LEU A 4 8.03 5.72 56.93
N ALA A 5 7.77 5.80 55.60
CA ALA A 5 7.78 7.08 54.89
C ALA A 5 6.82 7.06 53.68
N LEU A 6 5.75 7.87 53.77
CA LEU A 6 4.98 8.38 52.65
C LEU A 6 5.84 9.39 51.88
N CYS A 7 5.77 9.40 50.56
CA CYS A 7 6.00 10.62 49.79
C CYS A 7 5.03 10.69 48.62
N LEU A 8 4.06 11.60 48.76
CA LEU A 8 3.24 12.14 47.69
C LEU A 8 4.08 13.17 46.92
N CYS A 9 4.16 13.06 45.60
CA CYS A 9 4.39 14.21 44.72
C CYS A 9 3.60 14.03 43.42
N SER A 10 2.56 14.86 43.28
CA SER A 10 1.93 15.24 42.03
C SER A 10 2.88 16.11 41.22
N LEU A 11 2.96 15.91 39.89
CA LEU A 11 2.82 16.99 38.89
C LEU A 11 2.99 16.47 37.45
N ALA A 12 2.41 17.25 36.55
CA ALA A 12 1.97 16.94 35.20
C ALA A 12 3.07 16.81 34.12
N SER A 13 2.61 16.25 32.98
CA SER A 13 3.01 16.47 31.57
C SER A 13 4.50 16.29 31.21
N THR A 14 4.85 15.49 30.20
CA THR A 14 4.65 15.84 28.77
C THR A 14 5.11 14.66 27.89
N PHE A 15 4.53 14.58 26.69
CA PHE A 15 4.93 13.69 25.59
C PHE A 15 6.43 13.83 25.26
N SER A 16 7.12 12.70 25.07
CA SER A 16 8.44 12.66 24.43
C SER A 16 8.47 11.55 23.39
N THR A 17 8.17 11.90 22.14
CA THR A 17 8.52 11.08 20.98
C THR A 17 9.96 11.44 20.58
N GLY A 18 10.85 10.48 20.79
CA GLY A 18 12.26 10.59 20.45
C GLY A 18 12.50 10.65 18.94
N SER A 19 13.09 11.78 18.53
CA SER A 19 14.26 11.96 17.66
C SER A 19 14.63 10.85 16.67
N PHE A 20 14.52 11.18 15.38
CA PHE A 20 15.53 10.84 14.37
C PHE A 20 15.74 12.08 13.48
N TYR A 21 16.64 12.97 13.89
CA TYR A 21 17.09 14.11 13.09
C TYR A 21 18.59 14.35 13.30
N THR A 22 19.41 13.88 12.37
CA THR A 22 20.73 14.37 11.93
C THR A 22 20.90 13.75 10.53
N ASP A 23 21.25 14.38 9.42
CA ASP A 23 22.00 15.58 9.10
C ASP A 23 21.57 16.03 7.70
N VAL A 24 21.21 17.30 7.50
CA VAL A 24 21.63 18.11 6.33
C VAL A 24 21.41 19.58 6.69
N HIS A 25 22.45 20.27 7.14
CA HIS A 25 22.53 21.73 7.02
C HIS A 25 23.90 22.09 6.45
N LYS A 26 23.96 22.31 5.13
CA LYS A 26 24.86 23.32 4.55
C LYS A 26 24.42 23.74 3.14
N SER A 27 23.44 24.64 3.09
CA SER A 27 23.51 25.81 2.21
C SER A 27 22.58 26.88 2.78
N ILE A 28 23.20 27.91 3.38
CA ILE A 28 22.49 29.13 3.80
C ILE A 28 22.20 29.91 2.52
N GLY A 29 20.94 29.89 2.10
CA GLY A 29 20.31 30.92 1.30
C GLY A 29 19.20 31.53 2.16
N THR A 30 19.42 32.73 2.65
CA THR A 30 18.51 33.53 3.46
C THR A 30 17.19 33.83 2.71
N ASN A 31 16.05 33.71 3.42
CA ASN A 31 14.71 34.29 3.16
C ASN A 31 13.52 33.34 2.87
N GLY A 32 13.59 32.04 3.14
CA GLY A 32 12.37 31.20 3.17
C GLY A 32 11.69 31.28 4.54
N SER A 33 10.55 31.95 4.65
CA SER A 33 9.76 32.00 5.89
C SER A 33 9.24 30.60 6.24
N LEU A 34 9.27 30.20 7.52
CA LEU A 34 8.73 28.91 7.99
C LEU A 34 7.27 28.70 7.56
N THR A 35 6.51 29.80 7.43
CA THR A 35 5.12 29.81 6.95
C THR A 35 4.98 29.35 5.50
N GLU A 36 5.98 29.59 4.64
CA GLU A 36 5.94 29.20 3.22
C GLU A 36 6.18 27.69 3.06
N TYR A 37 7.06 27.13 3.88
CA TYR A 37 7.29 25.68 3.95
C TYR A 37 6.08 24.91 4.49
N ASP A 38 5.46 25.41 5.55
CA ASP A 38 4.26 24.79 6.13
C ASP A 38 3.09 24.82 5.14
N ASN A 39 2.87 25.95 4.46
CA ASN A 39 1.84 26.08 3.43
C ASN A 39 2.11 25.16 2.24
N GLN A 40 3.37 25.07 1.77
CA GLN A 40 3.72 24.16 0.69
C GLN A 40 3.50 22.69 1.09
N TYR A 41 3.81 22.32 2.34
CA TYR A 41 3.59 20.96 2.84
C TYR A 41 2.10 20.62 2.92
N GLN A 42 1.26 21.54 3.42
CA GLN A 42 -0.18 21.34 3.46
C GLN A 42 -0.78 21.22 2.05
N ASN A 43 -0.39 22.10 1.12
CA ASN A 43 -0.81 22.03 -0.28
C ASN A 43 -0.38 20.70 -0.94
N ASP A 44 0.84 20.25 -0.67
CA ASP A 44 1.34 18.95 -1.13
C ASP A 44 0.50 17.80 -0.56
N LEU A 45 0.09 17.88 0.72
CA LEU A 45 -0.72 16.87 1.38
C LEU A 45 -2.16 16.83 0.84
N GLU A 46 -2.75 18.00 0.59
CA GLU A 46 -4.08 18.15 0.00
C GLU A 46 -4.13 17.63 -1.44
N SER A 47 -3.02 17.73 -2.19
CA SER A 47 -2.91 17.15 -3.52
C SER A 47 -2.85 15.61 -3.53
N LEU A 48 -2.71 14.96 -2.37
CA LEU A 48 -2.57 13.51 -2.30
C LEU A 48 -3.91 12.79 -2.48
N SER A 49 -3.95 11.92 -3.46
CA SER A 49 -5.06 11.02 -3.71
C SER A 49 -5.01 9.80 -2.80
N LYS A 50 -6.16 9.41 -2.21
CA LYS A 50 -6.31 8.14 -1.49
C LYS A 50 -6.52 7.01 -2.49
N ILE A 51 -5.75 5.94 -2.35
CA ILE A 51 -5.87 4.72 -3.16
C ILE A 51 -6.05 3.51 -2.26
N SER A 52 -6.86 2.56 -2.72
CA SER A 52 -7.03 1.25 -2.08
C SER A 52 -6.50 0.15 -3.00
N TYR A 53 -5.63 -0.70 -2.46
CA TYR A 53 -5.05 -1.85 -3.12
C TYR A 53 -5.42 -3.12 -2.34
N TYR A 54 -6.05 -4.07 -3.02
CA TYR A 54 -6.51 -5.34 -2.47
C TYR A 54 -5.74 -6.51 -3.07
N VAL A 55 -5.61 -7.58 -2.29
CA VAL A 55 -5.12 -8.88 -2.75
C VAL A 55 -6.10 -9.95 -2.29
N TRP A 56 -6.59 -10.75 -3.22
CA TRP A 56 -7.46 -11.89 -2.99
C TRP A 56 -6.79 -13.17 -3.45
N PHE A 57 -6.80 -14.20 -2.61
CA PHE A 57 -6.36 -15.53 -2.98
C PHE A 57 -7.00 -16.57 -2.06
N ASP A 58 -7.16 -17.78 -2.57
CA ASP A 58 -7.41 -18.94 -1.73
C ASP A 58 -6.06 -19.60 -1.40
N PRO A 59 -5.64 -19.67 -0.12
CA PRO A 59 -4.43 -20.36 0.29
C PRO A 59 -4.54 -21.88 0.14
N ASP A 60 -5.75 -22.45 0.26
CA ASP A 60 -6.01 -23.87 0.10
C ASP A 60 -7.27 -24.08 -0.76
N PRO A 61 -7.13 -24.51 -2.03
CA PRO A 61 -8.24 -24.66 -2.97
C PRO A 61 -9.31 -25.67 -2.54
N ILE A 62 -9.09 -26.43 -1.47
CA ILE A 62 -10.07 -27.34 -0.87
C ILE A 62 -10.89 -26.63 0.23
N SER A 63 -10.34 -25.59 0.85
CA SER A 63 -10.87 -24.96 2.06
C SER A 63 -11.91 -23.86 1.82
N SER A 64 -12.13 -23.47 0.56
CA SER A 64 -13.08 -22.44 0.10
C SER A 64 -13.03 -21.09 0.84
N ASN A 65 -11.97 -20.83 1.60
CA ASN A 65 -11.80 -19.61 2.39
C ASN A 65 -10.86 -18.66 1.65
N MET A 66 -11.42 -17.58 1.09
CA MET A 66 -10.62 -16.57 0.41
C MET A 66 -9.99 -15.60 1.41
N ASP A 67 -8.66 -15.51 1.38
CA ASP A 67 -7.92 -14.48 2.10
C ASP A 67 -8.04 -13.13 1.39
N ILE A 68 -8.35 -12.09 2.16
CA ILE A 68 -8.52 -10.72 1.67
C ILE A 68 -7.57 -9.80 2.42
N LEU A 69 -6.63 -9.23 1.67
CA LEU A 69 -5.73 -8.20 2.18
C LEU A 69 -6.13 -6.84 1.62
N LYS A 70 -6.01 -5.80 2.45
CA LYS A 70 -6.28 -4.40 2.08
C LYS A 70 -5.13 -3.51 2.50
N TYR A 71 -4.60 -2.75 1.55
CA TYR A 71 -3.62 -1.70 1.76
C TYR A 71 -4.19 -0.36 1.31
N VAL A 72 -4.10 0.66 2.17
CA VAL A 72 -4.58 2.01 1.88
C VAL A 72 -3.43 2.98 2.06
N THR A 73 -3.21 3.85 1.07
CA THR A 73 -2.20 4.90 1.16
C THR A 73 -2.68 6.16 0.44
N ARG A 74 -2.10 7.30 0.85
CA ARG A 74 -2.12 8.55 0.10
C ARG A 74 -0.90 8.63 -0.82
N ILE A 75 -1.07 9.15 -2.03
CA ILE A 75 -0.02 9.25 -3.05
C ILE A 75 -0.19 10.51 -3.90
N LYS A 76 0.93 11.05 -4.40
CA LYS A 76 0.93 12.15 -5.37
C LYS A 76 0.30 11.69 -6.70
N PRO A 77 -0.35 12.59 -7.46
CA PRO A 77 -0.86 12.28 -8.80
C PRO A 77 0.21 11.65 -9.71
N ASN A 78 -0.23 10.91 -10.73
CA ASN A 78 0.64 10.22 -11.69
C ASN A 78 1.61 9.20 -11.08
N THR A 79 1.35 8.74 -9.86
CA THR A 79 2.08 7.62 -9.27
C THR A 79 1.74 6.33 -10.01
N SER A 80 2.74 5.47 -10.24
CA SER A 80 2.49 4.14 -10.80
C SER A 80 1.92 3.17 -9.76
N LEU A 81 1.08 2.23 -10.19
CA LEU A 81 0.62 1.14 -9.33
C LEU A 81 1.81 0.34 -8.76
N TRP A 82 2.85 0.13 -9.59
CA TRP A 82 4.13 -0.42 -9.17
C TRP A 82 4.71 0.22 -7.89
N ARG A 83 4.64 1.55 -7.76
CA ARG A 83 5.15 2.24 -6.58
C ARG A 83 4.31 1.96 -5.34
N ILE A 84 2.98 1.85 -5.50
CA ILE A 84 2.06 1.49 -4.41
C ILE A 84 2.35 0.07 -3.95
N MET A 85 2.49 -0.88 -4.88
CA MET A 85 2.84 -2.27 -4.56
C MET A 85 4.17 -2.36 -3.81
N LYS A 86 5.21 -1.66 -4.26
CA LYS A 86 6.51 -1.60 -3.55
C LYS A 86 6.40 -0.98 -2.15
N LYS A 87 5.48 -0.02 -1.96
CA LYS A 87 5.26 0.57 -0.63
C LYS A 87 4.57 -0.44 0.28
N ALA A 88 3.50 -1.08 -0.20
CA ALA A 88 2.77 -2.12 0.53
C ALA A 88 3.68 -3.28 0.94
N SER A 89 4.53 -3.77 0.03
CA SER A 89 5.45 -4.90 0.28
C SER A 89 6.51 -4.63 1.36
N ARG A 90 6.88 -3.37 1.57
CA ARG A 90 7.82 -2.96 2.63
C ARG A 90 7.14 -2.86 3.99
N THR A 91 5.87 -2.49 4.02
CA THR A 91 5.11 -2.26 5.25
C THR A 91 4.43 -3.53 5.76
N GLN A 92 3.92 -4.38 4.86
CA GLN A 92 3.08 -5.52 5.21
C GLN A 92 3.56 -6.78 4.47
N ARG A 93 3.90 -7.83 5.23
CA ARG A 93 4.48 -9.07 4.67
C ARG A 93 3.56 -9.73 3.63
N GLY A 94 2.24 -9.71 3.85
CA GLY A 94 1.25 -10.27 2.91
C GLY A 94 1.24 -9.59 1.53
N PHE A 95 1.84 -8.41 1.39
CA PHE A 95 1.96 -7.70 0.12
C PHE A 95 3.34 -7.85 -0.54
N ARG A 96 4.25 -8.64 0.02
CA ARG A 96 5.52 -8.96 -0.66
C ARG A 96 5.23 -9.74 -1.93
N PHE A 97 5.90 -9.42 -3.02
CA PHE A 97 5.59 -10.02 -4.31
C PHE A 97 6.84 -10.30 -5.14
N ARG A 98 6.72 -11.20 -6.13
CA ARG A 98 7.71 -11.43 -7.19
C ARG A 98 7.10 -11.19 -8.56
N TYR A 99 7.93 -10.87 -9.53
CA TYR A 99 7.49 -10.56 -10.88
C TYR A 99 8.53 -11.00 -11.91
N ILE A 100 8.07 -11.13 -13.16
CA ILE A 100 8.90 -11.27 -14.35
C ILE A 100 8.81 -9.97 -15.13
N GLN A 101 9.95 -9.47 -15.62
CA GLN A 101 9.98 -8.31 -16.51
C GLN A 101 9.84 -8.79 -17.95
N TYR A 102 8.77 -8.35 -18.63
CA TYR A 102 8.59 -8.49 -20.06
C TYR A 102 8.81 -7.15 -20.78
N PRO A 103 9.02 -7.13 -22.10
CA PRO A 103 9.09 -5.89 -22.87
C PRO A 103 7.85 -4.99 -22.72
N TYR A 104 6.69 -5.61 -22.56
CA TYR A 104 5.38 -4.96 -22.41
C TYR A 104 4.95 -4.73 -20.94
N GLY A 105 5.85 -4.96 -19.98
CA GLY A 105 5.66 -4.58 -18.58
C GLY A 105 5.98 -5.67 -17.57
N LYS A 106 5.76 -5.37 -16.29
CA LYS A 106 5.99 -6.31 -15.19
C LYS A 106 4.78 -7.20 -14.95
N TYR A 107 4.99 -8.50 -15.03
CA TYR A 107 3.99 -9.54 -14.74
C TYR A 107 4.23 -10.11 -13.34
N VAL A 108 3.22 -10.06 -12.47
CA VAL A 108 3.33 -10.52 -11.08
C VAL A 108 3.06 -12.02 -11.01
N THR A 109 3.93 -12.78 -10.35
CA THR A 109 3.87 -14.26 -10.29
C THR A 109 3.69 -14.80 -8.88
N ASN A 110 3.87 -13.95 -7.87
CA ASN A 110 3.73 -14.32 -6.46
C ASN A 110 3.34 -13.09 -5.64
N ILE A 111 2.40 -13.24 -4.71
CA ILE A 111 2.07 -12.23 -3.69
C ILE A 111 1.89 -12.93 -2.35
N GLY A 112 2.41 -12.36 -1.27
CA GLY A 112 2.29 -12.89 0.10
C GLY A 112 2.96 -14.25 0.32
N GLY A 113 3.84 -14.68 -0.60
CA GLY A 113 4.39 -16.04 -0.61
C GLY A 113 3.59 -17.02 -1.46
N VAL A 114 2.38 -16.68 -1.88
CA VAL A 114 1.51 -17.52 -2.72
C VAL A 114 1.86 -17.33 -4.20
N ARG A 115 2.32 -18.39 -4.86
CA ARG A 115 2.73 -18.39 -6.27
C ARG A 115 1.54 -18.71 -7.18
N GLU A 116 1.56 -18.21 -8.41
CA GLU A 116 0.75 -18.77 -9.49
C GLU A 116 0.94 -20.30 -9.63
N ASP A 117 -0.06 -20.97 -10.17
CA ASP A 117 0.00 -22.40 -10.48
C ASP A 117 -0.47 -22.61 -11.92
N LEU A 118 0.51 -22.60 -12.84
CA LEU A 118 0.27 -22.74 -14.27
C LEU A 118 -0.32 -24.10 -14.63
N SER A 119 -0.06 -25.15 -13.84
CA SER A 119 -0.63 -26.48 -14.07
C SER A 119 -2.14 -26.50 -13.82
N LYS A 120 -2.63 -25.61 -12.96
CA LYS A 120 -4.05 -25.41 -12.64
C LYS A 120 -4.63 -24.17 -13.32
N ASN A 121 -3.90 -23.54 -14.23
CA ASN A 121 -4.29 -22.29 -14.88
C ASN A 121 -4.62 -21.15 -13.88
N LEU A 122 -3.94 -21.12 -12.72
CA LEU A 122 -4.13 -20.10 -11.69
C LEU A 122 -3.09 -19.00 -11.83
N HIS A 123 -3.54 -17.78 -12.13
CA HIS A 123 -2.69 -16.62 -12.39
C HIS A 123 -3.00 -15.48 -11.42
N TRP A 124 -2.04 -14.57 -11.24
CA TRP A 124 -2.29 -13.30 -10.55
C TRP A 124 -2.83 -12.27 -11.55
N MET A 125 -4.13 -12.05 -11.51
CA MET A 125 -4.83 -11.14 -12.41
C MET A 125 -5.06 -9.79 -11.73
N LEU A 126 -4.88 -8.71 -12.50
CA LEU A 126 -5.08 -7.35 -12.01
C LEU A 126 -6.41 -6.80 -12.51
N TYR A 127 -7.19 -6.28 -11.58
CA TYR A 127 -8.47 -5.64 -11.83
C TYR A 127 -8.45 -4.19 -11.39
N LYS A 128 -9.20 -3.36 -12.12
CA LYS A 128 -9.49 -1.98 -11.75
C LYS A 128 -10.99 -1.82 -11.53
N LEU A 129 -11.36 -1.36 -10.35
CA LEU A 129 -12.74 -1.29 -9.89
C LEU A 129 -13.12 0.13 -9.49
N SER A 130 -14.41 0.45 -9.60
CA SER A 130 -14.98 1.71 -9.13
C SER A 130 -15.35 1.69 -7.65
N GLN A 131 -15.42 0.51 -7.04
CA GLN A 131 -15.82 0.29 -5.65
C GLN A 131 -14.92 -0.75 -4.97
N GLN A 132 -15.04 -0.86 -3.65
CA GLN A 132 -14.38 -1.92 -2.88
C GLN A 132 -14.81 -3.29 -3.45
N PRO A 133 -13.89 -4.23 -3.66
CA PRO A 133 -14.23 -5.51 -4.25
C PRO A 133 -15.12 -6.34 -3.29
N ASP A 134 -16.11 -7.03 -3.85
CA ASP A 134 -17.07 -7.87 -3.14
C ASP A 134 -16.97 -9.33 -3.61
N THR A 135 -16.74 -10.23 -2.66
CA THR A 135 -16.55 -11.66 -2.92
C THR A 135 -17.81 -12.35 -3.45
N GLN A 136 -19.00 -11.81 -3.14
CA GLN A 136 -20.27 -12.33 -3.64
C GLN A 136 -20.53 -11.90 -5.10
N HIS A 137 -19.86 -10.83 -5.54
CA HIS A 137 -19.96 -10.27 -6.89
C HIS A 137 -18.55 -10.07 -7.46
N PRO A 138 -17.79 -11.15 -7.71
CA PRO A 138 -16.40 -11.05 -8.11
C PRO A 138 -16.25 -10.34 -9.46
N PRO A 139 -15.14 -9.61 -9.69
CA PRO A 139 -14.90 -8.94 -10.96
C PRO A 139 -14.82 -9.91 -12.14
N ASN A 140 -15.36 -9.49 -13.28
CA ASN A 140 -15.27 -10.22 -14.55
C ASN A 140 -14.17 -9.65 -15.48
N SER A 141 -14.03 -10.21 -16.67
CA SER A 141 -13.01 -9.83 -17.65
C SER A 141 -13.03 -8.36 -18.06
N PHE A 142 -14.19 -7.68 -18.05
CA PHE A 142 -14.30 -6.25 -18.35
C PHE A 142 -13.59 -5.34 -17.32
N HIS A 143 -13.39 -5.84 -16.10
CA HIS A 143 -12.67 -5.12 -15.05
C HIS A 143 -11.16 -5.36 -15.10
N MET A 144 -10.69 -6.30 -15.92
CA MET A 144 -9.29 -6.69 -16.00
C MET A 144 -8.45 -5.57 -16.62
N HIS A 145 -7.30 -5.30 -16.03
CA HIS A 145 -6.38 -4.30 -16.55
C HIS A 145 -5.42 -4.93 -17.57
N PRO A 146 -5.33 -4.43 -18.81
CA PRO A 146 -4.58 -5.09 -19.88
C PRO A 146 -3.06 -4.84 -19.84
N GLN A 147 -2.60 -3.88 -19.04
CA GLN A 147 -1.21 -3.44 -18.99
C GLN A 147 -0.48 -3.95 -17.74
N GLY A 148 0.85 -4.10 -17.86
CA GLY A 148 1.74 -4.34 -16.71
C GLY A 148 1.71 -3.21 -15.69
N VAL A 149 1.95 -3.55 -14.41
CA VAL A 149 1.77 -2.67 -13.24
C VAL A 149 2.59 -1.38 -13.24
N ASP A 150 3.66 -1.31 -14.04
CA ASP A 150 4.54 -0.16 -14.18
C ASP A 150 4.00 0.94 -15.12
N PHE A 151 3.13 0.56 -16.05
CA PHE A 151 2.48 1.50 -16.97
C PHE A 151 1.19 2.11 -16.40
N ILE A 152 0.63 1.51 -15.37
CA ILE A 152 -0.62 1.95 -14.76
C ILE A 152 -0.40 3.20 -13.91
N ARG A 153 -1.02 4.31 -14.29
CA ARG A 153 -1.08 5.55 -13.50
C ARG A 153 -2.38 5.54 -12.71
N VAL A 154 -2.25 5.53 -11.38
CA VAL A 154 -3.43 5.43 -10.52
C VAL A 154 -4.14 6.77 -10.42
N LYS A 155 -5.47 6.74 -10.36
CA LYS A 155 -6.29 7.94 -10.18
C LYS A 155 -7.04 7.91 -8.84
N PRO A 156 -7.30 9.09 -8.23
CA PRO A 156 -8.12 9.17 -7.02
C PRO A 156 -9.46 8.44 -7.19
N GLY A 157 -9.84 7.70 -6.14
CA GLY A 157 -11.08 6.92 -6.12
C GLY A 157 -11.00 5.56 -6.83
N GLU A 158 -9.96 5.28 -7.61
CA GLU A 158 -9.79 3.96 -8.22
C GLU A 158 -9.35 2.92 -7.19
N VAL A 159 -9.89 1.70 -7.35
CA VAL A 159 -9.55 0.54 -6.54
C VAL A 159 -8.83 -0.47 -7.41
N TYR A 160 -7.70 -0.97 -6.93
CA TYR A 160 -6.93 -2.01 -7.61
C TYR A 160 -6.98 -3.30 -6.83
N LEU A 161 -7.26 -4.40 -7.51
CA LEU A 161 -7.32 -5.73 -6.93
C LEU A 161 -6.40 -6.66 -7.70
N PHE A 162 -5.45 -7.28 -6.99
CA PHE A 162 -4.83 -8.51 -7.47
C PHE A 162 -5.65 -9.69 -6.97
N TRP A 163 -6.10 -10.54 -7.88
CA TRP A 163 -6.83 -11.74 -7.54
C TRP A 163 -6.16 -12.94 -8.18
N ARG A 164 -5.82 -13.95 -7.35
CA ARG A 164 -5.33 -15.23 -7.84
C ARG A 164 -6.53 -16.09 -8.23
N ASN A 165 -6.76 -16.23 -9.53
CA ASN A 165 -7.90 -16.96 -10.07
C ASN A 165 -7.55 -17.64 -11.39
N HIS A 166 -8.51 -18.40 -11.92
CA HIS A 166 -8.37 -19.04 -13.22
C HIS A 166 -8.39 -18.00 -14.34
N ALA A 167 -7.48 -18.14 -15.31
CA ALA A 167 -7.59 -17.35 -16.53
C ALA A 167 -8.88 -17.74 -17.26
N THR A 168 -9.82 -16.81 -17.32
CA THR A 168 -11.02 -16.92 -18.15
C THR A 168 -10.68 -16.45 -19.56
N HIS A 169 -10.78 -17.37 -20.52
CA HIS A 169 -10.70 -17.07 -21.95
C HIS A 169 -12.02 -16.54 -22.48
#